data_AF-A0A4Q9MM97-F1
#
_entry.id   AF-A0A4Q9MM97-F1
#
_cell.length_a   1.000
_cell.length_b   1.000
_cell.length_c   1.000
_cell.angle_alpha   90.00
_cell.angle_beta   90.00
_cell.angle_gamma   90.00
#
_symmetry.space_group_name_H-M   'P 1'
#
loop_
_entity.id
_entity.type
_entity.pdbx_description
1 polymer ?
#
loop_
_entity_poly.entity_id
_entity_poly.type
_entity_poly.pdbx_seq_one_letter_code
_entity_poly.pdbx_strand_id
1 'polypeptide(L)' 'MEDLPVELLQPICLYSCTDGGFTGSSLSLVSRHFQDISRTVRFHSIGLRSDTFPAAR' A
#
# COMPACT_ATOMS: atom_id res chain seq x y z
N MET A 1 -1.25 14.31 11.35
CA MET A 1 -0.41 13.79 10.25
C MET A 1 -0.60 14.60 8.96
N GLU A 2 -1.73 15.26 8.77
CA GLU A 2 -1.99 16.09 7.57
C GLU A 2 -1.08 17.33 7.45
N ASP A 3 -0.49 17.79 8.56
CA ASP A 3 0.48 18.89 8.56
C ASP A 3 1.93 18.44 8.34
N LEU A 4 2.18 17.12 8.18
CA LEU A 4 3.52 16.61 7.95
C LEU A 4 3.89 16.79 6.47
N PRO A 5 5.14 17.21 6.16
CA PRO A 5 5.60 17.30 4.78
C PRO A 5 5.47 15.97 4.03
N VAL A 6 5.11 16.06 2.74
CA VAL A 6 4.90 14.89 1.88
C VAL A 6 6.18 14.05 1.74
N GLU A 7 7.35 14.68 1.82
CA GLU A 7 8.67 14.05 1.73
C GLU A 7 8.93 13.08 2.89
N LEU A 8 8.24 13.26 4.02
CA LEU A 8 8.31 12.34 5.16
C LEU A 8 7.23 11.25 5.07
N LEU A 9 6.03 11.60 4.60
CA LEU A 9 4.91 10.66 4.47
C LEU A 9 5.08 9.69 3.31
N GLN A 10 5.67 10.13 2.20
CA GLN A 10 5.83 9.33 1.00
C GLN A 10 6.73 8.10 1.21
N PRO A 11 7.92 8.20 1.86
CA PRO A 11 8.70 7.02 2.23
C PRO A 11 7.96 6.06 3.16
N ILE A 12 7.17 6.57 4.11
CA ILE A 12 6.36 5.72 5.01
C ILE A 12 5.36 4.91 4.18
N CYS A 13 4.61 5.58 3.29
CA CYS A 13 3.67 4.92 2.39
C CYS A 13 4.40 3.93 1.46
N LEU A 14 5.57 4.29 0.94
CA LEU A 14 6.41 3.42 0.09
C LEU A 14 6.75 2.11 0.79
N TYR A 15 7.32 2.18 2.00
CA TYR A 15 7.74 1.00 2.76
C TYR A 15 6.55 0.19 3.28
N SER A 16 5.38 0.81 3.46
CA SER A 16 4.16 0.11 3.88
C SER A 16 3.57 -0.84 2.83
N CYS A 17 3.96 -0.73 1.55
CA CYS A 17 3.45 -1.62 0.49
C CYS A 17 4.15 -2.99 0.45
N THR A 18 5.09 -3.27 1.34
CA THR A 18 5.93 -4.48 1.32
C THR A 18 5.22 -5.75 1.82
N ASP A 19 4.10 -5.62 2.52
CA ASP A 19 3.32 -6.73 3.10
C ASP A 19 2.26 -7.33 2.15
N GLY A 20 2.47 -7.20 0.84
CA GLY A 20 1.46 -7.53 -0.17
C GLY A 20 0.43 -6.43 -0.39
N GLY A 21 0.67 -5.23 0.14
CA GLY A 21 -0.15 -4.04 -0.11
C GLY A 21 -1.27 -3.82 0.90
N PHE A 22 -1.40 -4.68 1.91
CA PHE A 22 -2.45 -4.57 2.94
C PHE A 22 -2.28 -3.29 3.77
N THR A 23 -1.08 -3.02 4.27
CA THR A 23 -0.81 -1.81 5.06
C THR A 23 -0.94 -0.56 4.20
N GLY A 24 -0.40 -0.56 2.98
CA GLY A 24 -0.54 0.56 2.03
C GLY A 24 -2.00 0.88 1.68
N SER A 25 -2.85 -0.15 1.48
CA SER A 25 -4.29 0.01 1.30
C SER A 25 -4.95 0.62 2.53
N SER A 26 -4.60 0.16 3.73
CA SER A 26 -5.15 0.70 4.98
C SER A 26 -4.83 2.18 5.16
N LEU A 27 -3.59 2.59 4.86
CA LEU A 27 -3.19 4.00 4.91
C LEU A 27 -4.02 4.86 3.94
N SER A 28 -4.28 4.37 2.72
CA SER A 28 -5.05 5.11 1.71
C SER A 28 -6.50 5.45 2.11
N LEU A 29 -7.03 4.79 3.15
CA LEU A 29 -8.39 4.99 3.64
C LEU A 29 -8.47 5.96 4.83
N VAL A 30 -7.33 6.41 5.38
CA VAL A 30 -7.30 7.27 6.57
C VAL A 30 -7.79 8.68 6.27
N SER A 31 -7.36 9.26 5.16
CA SER A 31 -7.72 10.62 4.74
C SER A 31 -7.52 10.82 3.23
N ARG A 32 -8.01 11.94 2.69
CA ARG A 32 -7.74 12.33 1.30
C ARG A 32 -6.24 12.56 1.04
N HIS A 33 -5.54 13.14 2.01
CA HIS A 33 -4.10 13.37 1.90
C HIS A 33 -3.33 12.05 1.80
N PHE A 34 -3.63 11.08 2.67
CA PHE A 34 -3.04 9.75 2.58
C PHE A 34 -3.47 8.99 1.32
N GLN A 35 -4.70 9.16 0.85
CA GLN A 35 -5.15 8.58 -0.41
C GLN A 35 -4.28 9.06 -1.58
N ASP A 36 -4.00 10.36 -1.66
CA ASP A 36 -3.20 10.96 -2.73
C ASP A 36 -1.74 10.49 -2.66
N ILE A 37 -1.14 10.45 -1.46
CA ILE A 37 0.24 9.98 -1.27
C ILE A 37 0.36 8.49 -1.59
N SER A 38 -0.49 7.64 -1.01
CA SER A 38 -0.49 6.19 -1.26
C SER A 38 -0.70 5.86 -2.73
N ARG A 39 -1.50 6.65 -3.47
CA ARG A 39 -1.69 6.46 -4.92
C ARG A 39 -0.39 6.53 -5.71
N THR A 40 0.59 7.33 -5.28
CA THR A 40 1.88 7.49 -5.97
C THR A 40 2.80 6.28 -5.82
N VAL A 41 2.63 5.49 -4.75
CA VAL A 41 3.53 4.38 -4.38
C VAL A 41 2.87 3.00 -4.39
N ARG A 42 1.57 2.90 -4.67
CA ARG A 42 0.76 1.67 -4.55
C ARG A 42 1.27 0.42 -5.30
N PHE A 43 2.15 0.58 -6.28
CA PHE A 43 2.73 -0.52 -7.05
C PHE A 43 4.23 -0.71 -6.83
N HIS A 44 4.79 -0.10 -5.77
CA HIS A 44 6.19 -0.26 -5.42
C HIS A 44 6.55 -1.72 -5.10
N SER A 45 5.62 -2.45 -4.51
CA SER A 45 5.76 -3.88 -4.20
C SER A 45 4.48 -4.61 -4.60
N ILE A 46 4.64 -5.72 -5.31
CA ILE A 46 3.54 -6.54 -5.82
C ILE A 46 3.78 -7.97 -5.34
N GLY A 47 2.85 -8.50 -4.54
CA GLY A 47 2.85 -9.90 -4.14
C GLY A 47 2.21 -10.76 -5.22
N LEU A 48 2.97 -11.68 -5.81
CA LEU A 48 2.41 -12.70 -6.71
C LEU A 48 1.95 -13.90 -5.88
N ARG A 49 0.68 -14.26 -6.03
CA ARG A 49 0.11 -15.46 -5.43
C ARG A 49 -0.14 -16.46 -6.54
N SER A 50 0.48 -17.64 -6.45
CA SER A 50 0.11 -18.77 -7.29
C SER A 50 -1.05 -19.47 -6.60
N ASP A 51 -2.26 -19.21 -7.07
CA ASP A 51 -3.41 -19.99 -6.62
C ASP A 51 -3.25 -21.40 -7.20
N THR A 52 -2.77 -22.35 -6.39
CA THR A 52 -2.89 -23.76 -6.73
C THR A 52 -4.37 -24.07 -6.67
N PHE A 53 -5.01 -24.20 -7.85
CA PHE A 53 -6.37 -24.70 -7.94
C PHE A 53 -6.49 -25.95 -7.05
N PRO A 54 -7.46 -26.03 -6.12
CA PRO A 54 -7.64 -27.25 -5.37
C PRO A 54 -7.88 -28.37 -6.36
N ALA A 55 -7.04 -29.41 -6.30
CA ALA A 55 -7.28 -30.63 -7.07
C ALA A 55 -8.71 -31.07 -6.76
N ALA A 56 -9.55 -31.08 -7.80
CA ALA A 56 -10.95 -31.46 -7.69
C ALA A 56 -11.03 -32.78 -6.91
N ARG A 57 -11.73 -32.76 -5.77
CA ARG A 57 -12.15 -33.95 -5.04
C ARG A 57 -13.59 -34.26 -5.43
#